data_AF-A0A7J2LKL0-F1
#
_entry.id   AF-A0A7J2LKL0-F1
#
_cell.length_a   1.000
_cell.length_b   1.000
_cell.length_c   1.000
_cell.angle_alpha   90.00
_cell.angle_beta   90.00
_cell.angle_gamma   90.00
#
_symmetry.space_group_name_H-M   'P 1'
#
loop_
_entity.id
_entity.type
_entity.pdbx_description
1 polymer ?
#
loop_
_entity_poly.entity_id
_entity_poly.type
_entity_poly.pdbx_seq_one_letter_code
_entity_poly.pdbx_strand_id
1 'polypeptide(L)' 'MKIKYDIKSMRFISIFEALTGAGVKDCFEHNDRIIFIVKKGDIKKALGVKARNV' A
#
# COMPACT_ATOMS: atom_id res chain seq x y z
N MET A 1 -3.03 21.46 -11.07
CA MET A 1 -2.78 20.20 -10.32
C MET A 1 -2.20 19.18 -11.29
N LYS A 2 -0.87 18.97 -11.29
CA LYS A 2 -0.24 17.94 -12.14
C LYS A 2 -0.29 16.62 -11.38
N ILE A 3 -1.13 15.69 -11.83
CA ILE A 3 -1.07 14.29 -11.36
C ILE A 3 0.24 13.74 -11.92
N LYS A 4 1.27 13.65 -11.08
CA LYS A 4 2.55 13.05 -11.44
C LYS A 4 2.44 11.57 -11.08
N TYR A 5 2.18 10.73 -12.07
CA TYR A 5 2.24 9.28 -11.88
C TYR A 5 3.68 8.90 -11.60
N ASP A 6 4.00 8.71 -10.33
CA ASP A 6 5.29 8.19 -9.93
C ASP A 6 5.28 6.67 -10.15
N ILE A 7 6.09 6.23 -11.12
CA ILE A 7 6.24 4.81 -11.49
C ILE A 7 6.64 3.97 -10.26
N LYS A 8 7.41 4.55 -9.33
CA LYS A 8 7.82 3.89 -8.10
C LYS A 8 6.62 3.60 -7.19
N SER A 9 5.79 4.60 -6.96
CA SER A 9 4.53 4.48 -6.21
C SER A 9 3.57 3.45 -6.83
N MET A 10 3.40 3.47 -8.16
CA MET A 10 2.58 2.47 -8.86
C MET A 10 3.12 1.04 -8.66
N ARG A 11 4.44 0.86 -8.74
CA ARG A 11 5.08 -0.44 -8.51
C ARG A 11 4.88 -0.92 -7.07
N PHE A 12 5.00 -0.04 -6.09
CA PHE A 12 4.75 -0.38 -4.68
C PHE A 12 3.31 -0.80 -4.44
N ILE A 13 2.36 -0.07 -5.01
CA ILE A 13 0.94 -0.42 -4.96
C ILE A 13 0.74 -1.84 -5.51
N SER A 14 1.18 -2.11 -6.74
CA SER A 14 0.98 -3.43 -7.36
C SER A 14 1.58 -4.59 -6.55
N ILE A 15 2.78 -4.39 -5.98
CA ILE A 15 3.43 -5.42 -5.14
C ILE A 15 2.65 -5.64 -3.85
N PHE A 16 2.26 -4.57 -3.17
CA PHE A 16 1.53 -4.66 -1.91
C PHE A 16 0.15 -5.31 -2.09
N GLU A 17 -0.57 -4.93 -3.14
CA GLU A 17 -1.86 -5.55 -3.48
C GLU A 17 -1.70 -7.04 -3.81
N ALA A 18 -0.67 -7.42 -4.57
CA ALA A 18 -0.41 -8.82 -4.91
C ALA A 18 -0.05 -9.68 -3.68
N LEU A 19 0.66 -9.11 -2.70
CA LEU A 19 1.06 -9.82 -1.48
C LEU A 19 -0.06 -9.94 -0.44
N THR A 20 -0.89 -8.90 -0.32
CA THR A 20 -1.87 -8.78 0.78
C THR A 20 -3.31 -9.03 0.34
N GLY A 21 -3.62 -8.84 -0.94
CA GLY A 21 -5.00 -8.80 -1.46
C GLY A 21 -5.82 -7.62 -0.96
N ALA A 22 -5.20 -6.65 -0.28
CA ALA A 22 -5.84 -5.39 0.13
C ALA A 22 -5.92 -4.43 -1.06
N GLY A 23 -7.04 -3.72 -1.23
CA GLY A 23 -7.12 -2.64 -2.20
C GLY A 23 -6.41 -1.38 -1.68
N VAL A 24 -5.42 -0.90 -2.41
CA VAL A 24 -4.64 0.30 -2.09
C VAL A 24 -5.15 1.49 -2.89
N LYS A 25 -5.24 2.65 -2.25
CA LYS A 25 -5.62 3.92 -2.86
C LYS A 25 -4.40 4.76 -3.23
N ASP A 26 -3.38 4.75 -2.37
CA ASP A 26 -2.16 5.54 -2.55
C ASP A 26 -1.02 5.00 -1.67
N CYS A 27 0.21 5.39 -1.96
CA CYS A 27 1.35 5.18 -1.08
C CYS A 27 2.33 6.36 -1.12
N PHE A 28 3.02 6.62 -0.01
CA PHE A 28 4.05 7.65 0.04
C PHE A 28 5.15 7.28 1.03
N GLU A 29 6.35 7.81 0.77
CA GLU A 29 7.52 7.62 1.63
C GLU A 29 7.55 8.69 2.73
N HIS A 30 7.80 8.28 3.96
CA HIS A 30 7.94 9.16 5.12
C HIS A 30 8.88 8.53 6.15
N ASN A 31 9.98 9.23 6.48
CA ASN A 31 10.95 8.82 7.51
C ASN A 31 11.35 7.34 7.40
N ASP A 32 11.91 6.95 6.25
CA ASP A 32 12.36 5.58 5.92
C ASP A 32 11.26 4.50 5.94
N ARG A 33 9.99 4.91 5.91
CA ARG A 33 8.83 4.02 5.83
C ARG A 33 8.01 4.32 4.60
N ILE A 34 7.39 3.28 4.05
CA ILE A 34 6.36 3.43 3.02
C ILE A 34 5.02 3.31 3.70
N ILE A 35 4.21 4.36 3.61
CA ILE A 35 2.86 4.41 4.18
C ILE A 35 1.87 4.10 3.07
N PHE A 36 1.04 3.08 3.29
CA PHE A 36 -0.02 2.66 2.35
C PHE A 36 -1.39 3.12 2.84
N ILE A 37 -2.15 3.77 1.96
CA ILE A 37 -3.54 4.14 2.20
C ILE A 37 -4.42 3.03 1.61
N VAL A 38 -5.04 2.21 2.47
CA VAL A 38 -5.91 1.11 2.03
C VAL A 38 -7.39 1.47 2.03
N LYS A 39 -8.21 0.72 1.28
CA LYS A 39 -9.68 0.83 1.33
C LYS A 39 -10.18 0.48 2.73
N LYS A 40 -11.27 1.15 3.14
CA LYS A 40 -11.95 0.86 4.40
C LYS A 40 -12.38 -0.61 4.40
N GLY A 41 -12.03 -1.34 5.45
CA GLY A 41 -12.31 -2.78 5.58
C GLY A 41 -11.17 -3.71 5.16
N ASP A 42 -10.18 -3.23 4.39
CA ASP A 42 -9.06 -4.07 3.93
C ASP A 42 -7.86 -4.08 4.89
N ILE A 43 -7.95 -3.40 6.05
CA ILE A 43 -6.87 -3.36 7.06
C ILE A 43 -6.44 -4.78 7.51
N LYS A 44 -7.40 -5.71 7.65
CA LYS A 44 -7.14 -7.10 8.03
C LYS A 44 -6.32 -7.84 6.96
N LYS A 45 -6.58 -7.55 5.68
CA LYS A 45 -5.84 -8.13 4.56
C LYS A 45 -4.43 -7.56 4.49
N ALA A 46 -4.31 -6.23 4.64
CA ALA A 46 -3.05 -5.51 4.65
C ALA A 46 -2.09 -6.02 5.73
N LEU A 47 -2.58 -6.21 6.96
CA LEU A 47 -1.77 -6.72 8.09
C LEU A 47 -1.44 -8.21 7.97
N GLY A 48 -2.26 -9.00 7.27
CA GLY A 48 -2.14 -10.45 7.21
C GLY A 48 -2.55 -11.16 8.50
N VAL A 49 -2.69 -12.49 8.43
CA VAL A 49 -3.03 -13.32 9.60
C VAL A 49 -1.88 -13.26 10.62
N LYS A 50 -2.17 -12.94 11.89
CA LYS A 50 -1.20 -12.72 12.98
C LYS A 50 -0.17 -11.59 12.73
N ALA A 51 -0.52 -10.58 11.94
CA ALA A 51 0.38 -9.45 11.65
C ALA A 51 1.71 -9.88 11.01
N ARG A 52 1.71 -10.94 10.19
CA ARG A 52 2.91 -11.45 9.49
C ARG A 52 3.55 -10.43 8.54
N ASN A 53 2.80 -9.39 8.15
CA ASN A 53 3.24 -8.38 7.18
C ASN A 53 3.70 -7.05 7.82
N VAL A 54 3.89 -7.01 9.15
CA VAL A 54 4.34 -5.83 9.90
C VAL A 54 5.68 -6.09 10.56
#